data_AF-A0A1I6IMP5-F1
#
_entry.id   AF-A0A1I6IMP5-F1
#
_cell.length_a   1.000
_cell.length_b   1.000
_cell.length_c   1.000
_cell.angle_alpha   90.00
_cell.angle_beta   90.00
_cell.angle_gamma   90.00
#
_symmetry.space_group_name_H-M   'P 1'
#
loop_
_entity.id
_entity.type
_entity.pdbx_description
1 polymer ?
#
loop_
_entity_poly.entity_id
_entity_poly.type
_entity_poly.pdbx_seq_one_letter_code
_entity_poly.pdbx_strand_id
1 'polypeptide(L)'
;MKEYLSATTGDLQRVYDIVQSSIRSTYPKYYPKEVVDFFSDLHSKENILKDIEDELVGILQVDGKCVGTGCYKDNHITRVYIEPAYQKKGYGSYIMDCLEKNISLNYSSAVLDASLPASHLYSSRGYETIEHCKYPVENDVILVYEVMEKALSKNETRIDYNGKKFVPLINTENGEVDGNTVFIYHQSGTDFSAEYSGGEVKTGFMVGKVDAAGELDFYYEHLNLDDEIRAGKCHSVPTIKDNGKIELHEKWQWLNGDCSKGESVVVEL
;
A
#
# COMPACT_ATOMS: atom_id res chain seq x y z
N MET A 1 -11.46 7.40 8.45
CA MET A 1 -10.31 6.46 8.53
C MET A 1 -10.56 5.31 7.55
N LYS A 2 -9.54 4.84 6.83
CA LYS A 2 -9.64 3.71 5.89
C LYS A 2 -8.73 2.57 6.34
N GLU A 3 -9.24 1.35 6.31
CA GLU A 3 -8.49 0.15 6.72
C GLU A 3 -8.83 -1.02 5.79
N TYR A 4 -7.83 -1.83 5.45
CA TYR A 4 -8.02 -3.06 4.68
C TYR A 4 -7.74 -4.25 5.61
N LEU A 5 -8.75 -5.11 5.79
CA LEU A 5 -8.75 -6.17 6.78
C LEU A 5 -9.06 -7.51 6.11
N SER A 6 -8.53 -8.61 6.65
CA SER A 6 -8.94 -9.94 6.24
C SER A 6 -10.43 -10.15 6.55
N ALA A 7 -11.16 -10.73 5.61
CA ALA A 7 -12.58 -11.02 5.76
C ALA A 7 -12.78 -12.24 6.67
N THR A 8 -13.86 -12.22 7.45
CA THR A 8 -14.30 -13.37 8.23
C THR A 8 -15.60 -13.93 7.65
N THR A 9 -16.03 -15.11 8.11
CA THR A 9 -17.33 -15.67 7.71
C THR A 9 -18.51 -14.75 8.06
N GLY A 10 -18.36 -13.88 9.07
CA GLY A 10 -19.32 -12.82 9.41
C GLY A 10 -19.46 -11.73 8.35
N ASP A 11 -18.50 -11.60 7.43
CA ASP A 11 -18.49 -10.61 6.35
C ASP A 11 -19.07 -11.15 5.04
N LEU A 12 -19.32 -12.47 4.93
CA LEU A 12 -19.79 -13.15 3.72
C LEU A 12 -20.94 -12.41 3.03
N GLN A 13 -21.98 -12.04 3.79
CA GLN A 13 -23.15 -11.38 3.22
C GLN A 13 -22.78 -10.02 2.62
N ARG A 14 -21.95 -9.24 3.30
CA ARG A 14 -21.53 -7.90 2.84
C ARG A 14 -20.66 -8.00 1.59
N VAL A 15 -19.71 -8.94 1.57
CA VAL A 15 -18.86 -9.21 0.41
C VAL A 15 -19.73 -9.61 -0.79
N TYR A 16 -20.65 -10.55 -0.59
CA TYR A 16 -21.59 -10.98 -1.64
C TYR A 16 -22.43 -9.81 -2.17
N ASP A 17 -23.02 -9.00 -1.28
CA ASP A 17 -23.87 -7.87 -1.67
C ASP A 17 -23.10 -6.82 -2.49
N ILE A 18 -21.87 -6.46 -2.08
CA ILE A 18 -21.00 -5.53 -2.81
C ILE A 18 -20.68 -6.05 -4.21
N VAL A 19 -20.29 -7.32 -4.31
CA VAL A 19 -19.92 -7.95 -5.59
C VAL A 19 -21.12 -7.99 -6.53
N GLN A 20 -22.27 -8.48 -6.05
CA GLN A 20 -23.48 -8.61 -6.85
C GLN A 20 -24.06 -7.24 -7.26
N SER A 21 -24.08 -6.27 -6.35
CA SER A 21 -24.47 -4.88 -6.61
C SER A 21 -23.58 -4.26 -7.71
N SER A 22 -22.27 -4.46 -7.62
CA SER A 22 -21.30 -3.92 -8.58
C SER A 22 -21.45 -4.53 -9.97
N ILE A 23 -21.58 -5.87 -10.06
CA ILE A 23 -21.79 -6.58 -11.31
C ILE A 23 -23.08 -6.09 -11.97
N ARG A 24 -24.21 -6.15 -11.25
CA ARG A 24 -25.54 -5.83 -11.80
C ARG A 24 -25.72 -4.37 -12.19
N SER A 25 -24.97 -3.45 -11.59
CA SER A 25 -25.05 -2.01 -11.91
C SER A 25 -24.09 -1.56 -13.01
N THR A 26 -22.94 -2.24 -13.15
CA THR A 26 -21.87 -1.80 -14.04
C THR A 26 -21.79 -2.63 -15.32
N TYR A 27 -21.87 -3.96 -15.20
CA TYR A 27 -21.56 -4.90 -16.29
C TYR A 27 -22.59 -4.87 -17.43
N PRO A 28 -23.90 -4.64 -17.20
CA PRO A 28 -24.87 -4.51 -18.30
C PRO A 28 -24.59 -3.38 -19.30
N LYS A 29 -23.68 -2.45 -18.98
CA LYS A 29 -23.24 -1.38 -19.91
C LYS A 29 -22.20 -1.86 -20.93
N TYR A 30 -21.56 -2.99 -20.66
CA TYR A 30 -20.44 -3.53 -21.43
C TYR A 30 -20.73 -4.91 -22.01
N TYR A 31 -21.66 -5.64 -21.39
CA TYR A 31 -21.85 -7.06 -21.63
C TYR A 31 -23.33 -7.42 -21.82
N PRO A 32 -23.62 -8.44 -22.66
CA PRO A 32 -24.94 -9.06 -22.72
C PRO A 32 -25.25 -9.80 -21.41
N LYS A 33 -26.54 -10.12 -21.21
CA LYS A 33 -27.05 -10.69 -19.96
C LYS A 33 -26.31 -11.96 -19.54
N GLU A 34 -26.03 -12.86 -20.49
CA GLU A 34 -25.37 -14.14 -20.27
C GLU A 34 -23.99 -14.00 -19.63
N VAL A 35 -23.24 -12.97 -20.04
CA VAL A 35 -21.94 -12.67 -19.44
C VAL A 35 -22.11 -12.06 -18.06
N VAL A 36 -23.12 -11.20 -17.85
CA VAL A 36 -23.42 -10.64 -16.52
C VAL A 36 -23.82 -11.74 -15.53
N ASP A 37 -24.64 -12.69 -15.96
CA ASP A 37 -25.03 -13.86 -15.17
C ASP A 37 -23.81 -14.74 -14.87
N PHE A 38 -22.96 -15.00 -15.87
CA PHE A 38 -21.71 -15.74 -15.67
C PHE A 38 -20.83 -15.12 -14.57
N PHE A 39 -20.62 -13.79 -14.58
CA PHE A 39 -19.87 -13.13 -13.51
C PHE A 39 -20.59 -13.20 -12.15
N SER A 40 -21.92 -13.12 -12.15
CA SER A 40 -22.75 -13.27 -10.94
C SER A 40 -22.57 -14.66 -10.32
N ASP A 41 -22.57 -15.71 -11.14
CA ASP A 41 -22.43 -17.12 -10.72
C ASP A 41 -21.00 -17.50 -10.37
N LEU A 42 -20.02 -17.00 -11.13
CA LEU A 42 -18.59 -17.12 -10.79
C LEU A 42 -18.32 -16.59 -9.38
N HIS A 43 -19.04 -15.53 -9.01
CA HIS A 43 -18.98 -14.90 -7.70
C HIS A 43 -20.20 -15.23 -6.83
N SER A 44 -20.62 -16.50 -6.86
CA SER A 44 -21.64 -17.05 -5.97
C SER A 44 -21.25 -16.93 -4.49
N LYS A 45 -22.26 -17.05 -3.63
CA LYS A 45 -22.07 -17.00 -2.18
C LYS A 45 -21.20 -18.16 -1.69
N GLU A 46 -21.35 -19.34 -2.30
CA GLU A 46 -20.56 -20.54 -2.01
C GLU A 46 -19.09 -20.33 -2.35
N ASN A 47 -18.78 -19.78 -3.53
CA ASN A 47 -17.40 -19.50 -3.93
C ASN A 47 -16.75 -18.44 -3.04
N ILE A 48 -17.49 -17.38 -2.69
CA ILE A 48 -16.99 -16.34 -1.78
C ILE A 48 -16.73 -16.92 -0.39
N LEU A 49 -17.62 -17.77 0.13
CA LEU A 49 -17.43 -18.42 1.43
C LEU A 49 -16.15 -19.26 1.43
N LYS A 50 -15.94 -20.05 0.38
CA LYS A 50 -14.72 -20.85 0.24
C LYS A 50 -13.47 -19.98 0.22
N ASP A 51 -13.46 -18.89 -0.55
CA ASP A 51 -12.31 -17.98 -0.58
C ASP A 51 -12.06 -17.31 0.79
N ILE A 52 -13.12 -17.03 1.57
CA ILE A 52 -12.99 -16.51 2.94
C ILE A 52 -12.39 -17.56 3.87
N GLU A 53 -12.84 -18.82 3.78
CA GLU A 53 -12.31 -19.94 4.58
C GLU A 53 -10.85 -20.26 4.24
N ASP A 54 -10.45 -20.06 2.98
CA ASP A 54 -9.07 -20.18 2.52
C ASP A 54 -8.22 -18.92 2.84
N GLU A 55 -8.76 -17.95 3.58
CA GLU A 55 -8.10 -16.69 3.99
C GLU A 55 -7.63 -15.79 2.82
N LEU A 56 -8.29 -15.89 1.66
CA LEU A 56 -7.91 -15.20 0.43
C LEU A 56 -8.57 -13.83 0.25
N VAL A 57 -9.58 -13.52 1.06
CA VAL A 57 -10.46 -12.35 0.88
C VAL A 57 -10.14 -11.25 1.90
N GLY A 58 -10.04 -10.02 1.41
CA GLY A 58 -9.99 -8.82 2.23
C GLY A 58 -11.17 -7.88 1.97
N ILE A 59 -11.49 -7.06 2.96
CA ILE A 59 -12.51 -6.02 2.92
C ILE A 59 -11.91 -4.65 3.18
N LEU A 60 -12.38 -3.65 2.45
CA LEU A 60 -12.07 -2.25 2.68
C LEU A 60 -13.14 -1.63 3.56
N GLN A 61 -12.75 -1.18 4.75
CA GLN A 61 -13.59 -0.37 5.62
C GLN A 61 -13.26 1.12 5.49
N VAL A 62 -14.28 1.95 5.36
CA VAL A 62 -14.20 3.40 5.39
C VAL A 62 -15.22 3.90 6.40
N ASP A 63 -14.73 4.58 7.45
CA ASP A 63 -15.56 5.11 8.54
C ASP A 63 -16.51 4.06 9.14
N GLY A 64 -15.97 2.85 9.39
CA GLY A 64 -16.69 1.72 9.98
C GLY A 64 -17.63 0.97 9.03
N LYS A 65 -17.68 1.34 7.74
CA LYS A 65 -18.52 0.68 6.74
C LYS A 65 -17.67 -0.07 5.72
N CYS A 66 -18.01 -1.33 5.45
CA CYS A 66 -17.44 -2.08 4.34
C CYS A 66 -17.92 -1.48 3.00
N VAL A 67 -16.97 -1.04 2.17
CA VAL A 67 -17.24 -0.35 0.89
C VAL A 67 -16.62 -1.04 -0.32
N GLY A 68 -15.79 -2.07 -0.10
CA GLY A 68 -15.14 -2.81 -1.17
C GLY A 68 -14.54 -4.11 -0.68
N THR A 69 -14.16 -4.96 -1.63
CA THR A 69 -13.54 -6.26 -1.36
C THR A 69 -12.48 -6.56 -2.42
N GLY A 70 -11.45 -7.31 -2.00
CA GLY A 70 -10.44 -7.88 -2.87
C GLY A 70 -10.22 -9.36 -2.54
N CYS A 71 -9.84 -10.15 -3.53
CA CYS A 71 -9.42 -11.54 -3.37
C CYS A 71 -8.21 -11.82 -4.25
N TYR A 72 -7.28 -12.63 -3.76
CA TYR A 72 -6.16 -13.14 -4.54
C TYR A 72 -5.80 -14.55 -4.11
N LYS A 73 -5.27 -15.33 -5.04
CA LYS A 73 -4.69 -16.66 -4.79
C LYS A 73 -3.31 -16.72 -5.41
N ASP A 74 -2.30 -17.08 -4.64
CA ASP A 74 -0.91 -17.03 -5.07
C ASP A 74 -0.53 -15.62 -5.56
N ASN A 75 -0.22 -15.47 -6.85
CA ASN A 75 -0.01 -14.17 -7.48
C ASN A 75 -1.19 -13.67 -8.33
N HIS A 76 -2.31 -14.39 -8.36
CA HIS A 76 -3.46 -14.08 -9.19
C HIS A 76 -4.53 -13.32 -8.39
N ILE A 77 -4.79 -12.06 -8.73
CA ILE A 77 -5.91 -11.27 -8.20
C ILE A 77 -7.20 -11.68 -8.91
N THR A 78 -8.10 -12.33 -8.18
CA THR A 78 -9.30 -12.96 -8.75
C THR A 78 -10.57 -12.13 -8.61
N ARG A 79 -10.55 -11.09 -7.76
CA ARG A 79 -11.75 -10.30 -7.44
C ARG A 79 -11.37 -8.93 -6.91
N VAL A 80 -11.92 -7.86 -7.49
CA VAL A 80 -11.85 -6.50 -6.93
C VAL A 80 -13.15 -5.76 -7.23
N TYR A 81 -13.92 -5.44 -6.19
CA TYR A 81 -15.19 -4.73 -6.35
C TYR A 81 -15.36 -3.64 -5.31
N ILE A 82 -15.93 -2.52 -5.74
CA ILE A 82 -16.27 -1.37 -4.90
C ILE A 82 -17.76 -1.13 -5.03
N GLU A 83 -18.43 -1.00 -3.89
CA GLU A 83 -19.85 -0.63 -3.82
C GLU A 83 -20.11 0.60 -4.71
N PRO A 84 -21.09 0.56 -5.64
CA PRO A 84 -21.37 1.64 -6.59
C PRO A 84 -21.36 3.06 -6.01
N ALA A 85 -21.91 3.27 -4.81
CA ALA A 85 -21.94 4.58 -4.14
C ALA A 85 -20.55 5.12 -3.70
N TYR A 86 -19.52 4.27 -3.74
CA TYR A 86 -18.16 4.57 -3.31
C TYR A 86 -17.12 4.45 -4.43
N GLN A 87 -17.56 4.23 -5.67
CA GLN A 87 -16.68 4.22 -6.84
C GLN A 87 -16.10 5.60 -7.16
N LYS A 88 -15.02 5.64 -7.95
CA LYS A 88 -14.30 6.85 -8.37
C LYS A 88 -13.72 7.70 -7.22
N LYS A 89 -13.49 7.09 -6.06
CA LYS A 89 -12.87 7.72 -4.87
C LYS A 89 -11.44 7.23 -4.58
N GLY A 90 -10.82 6.50 -5.51
CA GLY A 90 -9.50 5.88 -5.32
C GLY A 90 -9.49 4.58 -4.50
N TYR A 91 -10.65 4.09 -4.06
CA TYR A 91 -10.75 2.88 -3.24
C TYR A 91 -10.37 1.60 -3.97
N GLY A 92 -10.68 1.49 -5.27
CA GLY A 92 -10.21 0.37 -6.08
C GLY A 92 -8.68 0.32 -6.13
N SER A 93 -8.03 1.47 -6.36
CA SER A 93 -6.58 1.59 -6.32
C SER A 93 -6.01 1.20 -4.96
N TYR A 94 -6.63 1.65 -3.86
CA TYR A 94 -6.19 1.30 -2.52
C TYR A 94 -6.26 -0.21 -2.23
N ILE A 95 -7.35 -0.89 -2.64
CA ILE A 95 -7.44 -2.36 -2.52
C ILE A 95 -6.32 -3.02 -3.34
N MET A 96 -6.12 -2.57 -4.58
CA MET A 96 -5.03 -3.10 -5.43
C MET A 96 -3.65 -2.90 -4.79
N ASP A 97 -3.36 -1.76 -4.18
CA ASP A 97 -2.10 -1.50 -3.47
C ASP A 97 -1.91 -2.52 -2.33
N CYS A 98 -2.97 -2.83 -1.57
CA CYS A 98 -2.93 -3.83 -0.51
C CYS A 98 -2.70 -5.25 -1.05
N LEU A 99 -3.38 -5.63 -2.14
CA LEU A 99 -3.22 -6.95 -2.76
C LEU A 99 -1.82 -7.12 -3.35
N GLU A 100 -1.34 -6.14 -4.11
CA GLU A 100 0.01 -6.11 -4.69
C GLU A 100 1.07 -6.20 -3.60
N LYS A 101 0.88 -5.46 -2.49
CA LYS A 101 1.76 -5.54 -1.32
C LYS A 101 1.84 -6.96 -0.76
N ASN A 102 0.71 -7.64 -0.57
CA ASN A 102 0.70 -9.00 -0.04
C ASN A 102 1.30 -10.02 -1.02
N ILE A 103 0.98 -9.91 -2.31
CA ILE A 103 1.54 -10.78 -3.36
C ILE A 103 3.06 -10.61 -3.43
N SER A 104 3.56 -9.37 -3.34
CA SER A 104 4.99 -9.05 -3.43
C SER A 104 5.87 -9.70 -2.34
N LEU A 105 5.26 -10.19 -1.25
CA LEU A 105 5.96 -10.91 -0.19
C LEU A 105 6.54 -12.24 -0.69
N ASN A 106 5.85 -12.89 -1.63
CA ASN A 106 6.20 -14.23 -2.11
C ASN A 106 6.45 -14.30 -3.62
N TYR A 107 5.93 -13.33 -4.39
CA TYR A 107 5.94 -13.35 -5.84
C TYR A 107 6.51 -12.05 -6.42
N SER A 108 7.17 -12.15 -7.57
CA SER A 108 7.76 -10.99 -8.28
C SER A 108 6.82 -10.34 -9.28
N SER A 109 5.59 -10.83 -9.40
CA SER A 109 4.56 -10.26 -10.28
C SER A 109 3.17 -10.50 -9.69
N ALA A 110 2.20 -9.71 -10.12
CA ALA A 110 0.77 -9.95 -9.94
C ALA A 110 0.11 -10.16 -11.30
N VAL A 111 -0.83 -11.10 -11.37
CA VAL A 111 -1.60 -11.45 -12.57
C VAL A 111 -3.09 -11.26 -12.28
N LEU A 112 -3.86 -10.86 -13.29
CA LEU A 112 -5.31 -10.75 -13.18
C LEU A 112 -6.02 -10.99 -14.52
N ASP A 113 -7.29 -11.41 -14.43
CA ASP A 113 -8.21 -11.45 -15.56
C ASP A 113 -9.03 -10.16 -15.60
N ALA A 114 -8.74 -9.28 -16.54
CA ALA A 114 -9.38 -7.98 -16.66
C ALA A 114 -10.73 -8.07 -17.38
N SER A 115 -11.80 -7.67 -16.67
CA SER A 115 -13.07 -7.35 -17.32
C SER A 115 -12.97 -6.00 -18.05
N LEU A 116 -13.73 -5.85 -19.13
CA LEU A 116 -13.79 -4.62 -19.95
C LEU A 116 -13.99 -3.35 -19.12
N PRO A 117 -14.89 -3.29 -18.11
CA PRO A 117 -15.05 -2.10 -17.28
C PRO A 117 -13.80 -1.70 -16.48
N ALA A 118 -12.90 -2.65 -16.20
CA ALA A 118 -11.72 -2.47 -15.34
C ALA A 118 -10.38 -2.45 -16.10
N SER A 119 -10.35 -2.87 -17.37
CA SER A 119 -9.15 -2.89 -18.23
C SER A 119 -8.31 -1.60 -18.17
N HIS A 120 -8.97 -0.44 -18.28
CA HIS A 120 -8.29 0.85 -18.23
C HIS A 120 -7.71 1.18 -16.86
N LEU A 121 -8.38 0.77 -15.77
CA LEU A 121 -7.86 0.92 -14.41
C LEU A 121 -6.54 0.15 -14.28
N TYR A 122 -6.51 -1.12 -14.69
CA TYR A 122 -5.32 -1.95 -14.58
C TYR A 122 -4.18 -1.44 -15.45
N SER A 123 -4.48 -1.03 -16.70
CA SER A 123 -3.50 -0.40 -17.58
C SER A 123 -2.86 0.85 -16.94
N SER A 124 -3.67 1.72 -16.34
CA SER A 124 -3.16 2.92 -15.65
C SER A 124 -2.28 2.62 -14.41
N ARG A 125 -2.33 1.38 -13.90
CA ARG A 125 -1.55 0.90 -12.76
C ARG A 125 -0.28 0.16 -13.17
N GLY A 126 0.01 0.10 -14.46
CA GLY A 126 1.19 -0.57 -15.01
C GLY A 126 1.02 -2.07 -15.21
N TYR A 127 -0.21 -2.58 -15.25
CA TYR A 127 -0.46 -3.92 -15.78
C TYR A 127 -0.42 -3.88 -17.30
N GLU A 128 0.23 -4.88 -17.90
CA GLU A 128 0.33 -5.05 -19.34
C GLU A 128 -0.40 -6.34 -19.75
N THR A 129 -1.10 -6.31 -20.88
CA THR A 129 -1.79 -7.48 -21.41
C THR A 129 -0.77 -8.51 -21.91
N ILE A 130 -0.80 -9.71 -21.34
CA ILE A 130 0.05 -10.83 -21.73
C ILE A 130 -0.70 -11.85 -22.59
N GLU A 131 -2.04 -11.90 -22.48
CA GLU A 131 -2.87 -12.82 -23.25
C GLU A 131 -4.27 -12.23 -23.51
N HIS A 132 -4.85 -12.52 -24.67
CA HIS A 132 -6.26 -12.24 -24.98
C HIS A 132 -7.05 -13.54 -25.04
N CYS A 133 -7.99 -13.70 -24.12
CA CYS A 133 -8.71 -14.94 -23.90
C CYS A 133 -10.17 -14.85 -24.37
N LYS A 134 -10.75 -16.04 -24.63
CA LYS A 134 -12.16 -16.21 -24.98
C LYS A 134 -12.75 -17.35 -24.17
N TYR A 135 -13.91 -17.12 -23.57
CA TYR A 135 -14.64 -18.12 -22.81
C TYR A 135 -16.09 -18.20 -23.29
N PRO A 136 -16.57 -19.38 -23.76
CA PRO A 136 -17.97 -19.54 -24.12
C PRO A 136 -18.84 -19.52 -22.86
N VAL A 137 -19.87 -18.68 -22.86
CA VAL A 137 -20.94 -18.68 -21.85
C VAL A 137 -22.24 -19.21 -22.47
N GLU A 138 -23.36 -19.14 -21.76
CA GLU A 138 -24.64 -19.62 -22.27
C GLU A 138 -25.06 -18.94 -23.60
N ASN A 139 -25.94 -19.60 -24.35
CA ASN A 139 -26.52 -19.11 -25.61
C ASN A 139 -25.48 -18.74 -26.70
N ASP A 140 -24.37 -19.48 -26.79
CA ASP A 140 -23.28 -19.26 -27.76
C ASP A 140 -22.62 -17.87 -27.67
N VAL A 141 -22.83 -17.15 -26.56
CA VAL A 141 -22.18 -15.87 -26.30
C VAL A 141 -20.74 -16.12 -25.87
N ILE A 142 -19.81 -15.30 -26.37
CA ILE A 142 -18.38 -15.40 -26.03
C ILE A 142 -17.98 -14.21 -25.15
N LEU A 143 -17.49 -14.51 -23.94
CA LEU A 143 -16.78 -13.54 -23.11
C LEU A 143 -15.35 -13.37 -23.64
N VAL A 144 -14.98 -12.14 -23.97
CA VAL A 144 -13.60 -11.75 -24.28
C VAL A 144 -13.03 -11.01 -23.06
N TYR A 145 -11.85 -11.41 -22.62
CA TYR A 145 -11.13 -10.81 -21.50
C TYR A 145 -9.62 -10.84 -21.73
N GLU A 146 -8.90 -10.03 -20.99
CA GLU A 146 -7.45 -9.92 -21.08
C GLU A 146 -6.82 -10.49 -19.81
N VAL A 147 -5.78 -11.31 -19.96
CA VAL A 147 -4.90 -11.64 -18.84
C VAL A 147 -3.83 -10.57 -18.80
N MET A 148 -3.71 -9.88 -17.67
CA MET A 148 -2.75 -8.81 -17.49
C MET A 148 -1.78 -9.13 -16.36
N GLU A 149 -0.51 -8.76 -16.54
CA GLU A 149 0.54 -8.95 -15.55
C GLU A 149 1.22 -7.62 -15.22
N LYS A 150 1.62 -7.46 -13.95
CA LYS A 150 2.46 -6.38 -13.48
C LYS A 150 3.64 -6.94 -12.69
N ALA A 151 4.85 -6.55 -13.07
CA ALA A 151 6.03 -6.81 -12.24
C ALA A 151 5.90 -6.07 -10.90
N LEU A 152 6.11 -6.80 -9.81
CA LEU A 152 6.14 -6.25 -8.47
C LEU A 152 7.59 -6.13 -8.02
N SER A 153 7.97 -4.96 -7.50
CA SER A 153 9.14 -4.92 -6.62
C SER A 153 8.79 -5.75 -5.39
N LYS A 154 9.61 -6.78 -5.09
CA LYS A 154 9.49 -7.46 -3.79
C LYS A 154 9.44 -6.38 -2.71
N ASN A 155 8.51 -6.47 -1.76
CA ASN A 155 8.63 -5.70 -0.54
C ASN A 155 9.85 -6.25 0.19
N GLU A 156 11.01 -5.69 -0.12
CA GLU A 156 12.28 -6.07 0.47
C GLU A 156 12.35 -5.69 1.94
N THR A 157 11.41 -4.87 2.44
CA THR A 157 11.43 -4.25 3.77
C THR A 157 10.15 -4.54 4.56
N ARG A 158 10.30 -4.86 5.85
CA ARG A 158 9.18 -5.14 6.77
C ARG A 158 8.32 -3.90 7.06
N ILE A 159 8.90 -2.71 6.97
CA ILE A 159 8.26 -1.43 7.26
C ILE A 159 8.21 -0.60 5.97
N ASP A 160 7.09 0.11 5.80
CA ASP A 160 6.89 1.10 4.74
C ASP A 160 6.84 2.49 5.38
N TYR A 161 7.88 3.27 5.13
CA TYR A 161 8.06 4.63 5.60
C TYR A 161 7.42 5.69 4.71
N ASN A 162 6.95 5.32 3.52
CA ASN A 162 6.54 6.29 2.51
C ASN A 162 5.34 7.13 2.97
N GLY A 163 5.53 8.44 3.01
CA GLY A 163 4.52 9.41 3.43
C GLY A 163 4.32 9.51 4.94
N LYS A 164 5.08 8.77 5.76
CA LYS A 164 5.04 8.89 7.22
C LYS A 164 5.73 10.18 7.68
N LYS A 165 5.29 10.68 8.84
CA LYS A 165 5.87 11.88 9.45
C LYS A 165 6.36 11.57 10.84
N PHE A 166 7.53 12.11 11.17
CA PHE A 166 8.18 11.88 12.47
C PHE A 166 8.49 13.21 13.16
N VAL A 167 8.52 13.18 14.49
CA VAL A 167 9.00 14.28 15.35
C VAL A 167 9.96 13.75 16.41
N PRO A 168 10.98 14.52 16.82
CA PRO A 168 11.86 14.16 17.93
C PRO A 168 11.10 14.04 19.26
N LEU A 169 11.33 12.95 19.98
CA LEU A 169 10.88 12.72 21.35
C LEU A 169 12.01 12.94 22.35
N ILE A 170 13.20 12.39 22.05
CA ILE A 170 14.41 12.48 22.88
C ILE A 170 15.58 12.81 21.97
N ASN A 171 16.44 13.74 22.39
CA ASN A 171 17.70 14.03 21.71
C ASN A 171 18.81 14.30 22.74
N THR A 172 20.04 13.93 22.43
CA THR A 172 21.22 14.35 23.20
C THR A 172 21.45 15.87 23.07
N GLU A 173 22.06 16.51 24.08
CA GLU A 173 22.27 17.98 24.14
C GLU A 173 22.97 18.57 22.91
N ASN A 174 23.79 17.79 22.21
CA ASN A 174 24.53 18.25 21.03
C ASN A 174 23.78 18.02 19.70
N GLY A 175 22.52 17.58 19.75
CA GLY A 175 21.64 17.44 18.60
C GLY A 175 20.84 18.72 18.34
N GLU A 176 20.64 19.07 17.07
CA GLU A 176 20.01 20.34 16.67
C GLU A 176 18.52 20.22 16.31
N VAL A 177 17.90 19.06 16.58
CA VAL A 177 16.48 18.84 16.29
C VAL A 177 15.69 18.72 17.58
N ASP A 178 14.50 19.31 17.58
CA ASP A 178 13.58 19.39 18.71
C ASP A 178 12.14 19.02 18.32
N GLY A 179 11.20 19.06 19.26
CA GLY A 179 9.78 18.71 19.00
C GLY A 179 9.06 19.61 17.98
N ASN A 180 9.69 20.70 17.50
CA ASN A 180 9.15 21.55 16.44
C ASN A 180 9.68 21.16 15.05
N THR A 181 10.65 20.24 14.98
CA THR A 181 11.20 19.72 13.73
C THR A 181 10.32 18.56 13.23
N VAL A 182 9.86 18.64 11.98
CA VAL A 182 9.05 17.59 11.37
C VAL A 182 9.80 16.97 10.21
N PHE A 183 9.91 15.64 10.20
CA PHE A 183 10.46 14.89 9.09
C PHE A 183 9.35 14.28 8.25
N ILE A 184 9.49 14.36 6.93
CA ILE A 184 8.56 13.75 5.97
C ILE A 184 9.34 12.68 5.21
N TYR A 185 9.01 11.42 5.48
CA TYR A 185 9.76 10.28 4.96
C TYR A 185 9.18 9.84 3.60
N HIS A 186 10.08 9.45 2.71
CA HIS A 186 9.80 8.92 1.38
C HIS A 186 10.56 7.61 1.22
N GLN A 187 9.86 6.59 0.72
CA GLN A 187 10.46 5.29 0.47
C GLN A 187 9.96 4.73 -0.86
N SER A 188 10.88 4.13 -1.62
CA SER A 188 10.56 3.32 -2.80
C SER A 188 11.44 2.07 -2.79
N GLY A 189 10.85 0.90 -2.50
CA GLY A 189 11.63 -0.31 -2.27
C GLY A 189 12.60 -0.12 -1.10
N THR A 190 13.90 -0.26 -1.33
CA THR A 190 14.94 0.00 -0.32
C THR A 190 15.48 1.43 -0.35
N ASP A 191 15.10 2.26 -1.33
CA ASP A 191 15.54 3.66 -1.39
C ASP A 191 14.80 4.50 -0.36
N PHE A 192 15.54 5.26 0.43
CA PHE A 192 15.02 6.16 1.46
C PHE A 192 15.46 7.59 1.21
N SER A 193 14.53 8.53 1.36
CA SER A 193 14.83 9.94 1.50
C SER A 193 13.86 10.62 2.46
N ALA A 194 14.24 11.77 2.99
CA ALA A 194 13.34 12.60 3.77
C ALA A 194 13.67 14.08 3.64
N GLU A 195 12.65 14.92 3.72
CA GLU A 195 12.78 16.36 3.89
C GLU A 195 12.37 16.73 5.31
N TYR A 196 13.07 17.69 5.92
CA TYR A 196 12.73 18.14 7.26
C TYR A 196 13.01 19.63 7.48
N SER A 197 12.24 20.23 8.39
CA SER A 197 12.38 21.63 8.80
C SER A 197 11.62 21.88 10.10
N GLY A 198 11.86 23.04 10.71
CA GLY A 198 11.27 23.45 11.98
C GLY A 198 12.29 23.43 13.12
N GLY A 199 11.94 24.08 14.24
CA GLY A 199 12.89 24.32 15.34
C GLY A 199 14.09 25.16 14.86
N GLU A 200 15.30 24.65 15.12
CA GLU A 200 16.57 25.27 14.72
C GLU A 200 16.97 24.98 13.26
N VAL A 201 16.16 24.22 12.52
CA VAL A 201 16.44 23.80 11.14
C VAL A 201 15.61 24.60 10.13
N LYS A 202 16.28 25.37 9.25
CA LYS A 202 15.62 26.06 8.13
C LYS A 202 15.14 25.06 7.08
N THR A 203 16.05 24.18 6.66
CA THR A 203 15.78 23.12 5.67
C THR A 203 16.82 22.02 5.82
N GLY A 204 16.38 20.78 5.72
CA GLY A 204 17.24 19.61 5.76
C GLY A 204 16.74 18.51 4.82
N PHE A 205 17.68 17.66 4.43
CA PHE A 205 17.45 16.53 3.57
C PHE A 205 18.18 15.29 4.07
N MET A 206 17.59 14.12 3.85
CA MET A 206 18.15 12.82 4.18
C MET A 206 18.11 11.91 2.96
N VAL A 207 19.13 11.08 2.80
CA VAL A 207 19.16 10.04 1.77
C VAL A 207 19.86 8.79 2.30
N GLY A 208 19.29 7.63 2.02
CA GLY A 208 19.79 6.38 2.55
C GLY A 208 19.11 5.14 2.00
N LYS A 209 19.19 4.07 2.79
CA LYS A 209 18.59 2.78 2.49
C LYS A 209 17.77 2.26 3.67
N VAL A 210 16.71 1.53 3.34
CA VAL A 210 15.93 0.70 4.26
C VAL A 210 16.30 -0.76 4.03
N ASP A 211 16.56 -1.49 5.11
CA ASP A 211 16.84 -2.93 5.04
C ASP A 211 15.57 -3.79 5.22
N ALA A 212 15.75 -5.12 5.19
CA ALA A 212 14.65 -6.06 5.33
C ALA A 212 13.97 -6.03 6.71
N ALA A 213 14.70 -5.73 7.77
CA ALA A 213 14.16 -5.58 9.11
C ALA A 213 13.40 -4.25 9.29
N GLY A 214 13.60 -3.30 8.37
CA GLY A 214 13.10 -1.93 8.43
C GLY A 214 14.11 -0.96 9.04
N GLU A 215 15.35 -1.38 9.30
CA GLU A 215 16.40 -0.50 9.77
C GLU A 215 16.81 0.48 8.66
N LEU A 216 17.17 1.69 9.07
CA LEU A 216 17.48 2.81 8.21
C LEU A 216 18.95 3.19 8.37
N ASP A 217 19.70 3.16 7.27
CA ASP A 217 21.06 3.71 7.19
C ASP A 217 21.04 4.90 6.24
N PHE A 218 21.31 6.10 6.73
CA PHE A 218 21.21 7.31 5.93
C PHE A 218 22.27 8.36 6.26
N TYR A 219 22.48 9.25 5.29
CA TYR A 219 23.21 10.49 5.43
C TYR A 219 22.21 11.63 5.43
N TYR A 220 22.53 12.70 6.15
CA TYR A 220 21.67 13.86 6.26
C TYR A 220 22.49 15.14 6.23
N GLU A 221 21.85 16.20 5.76
CA GLU A 221 22.41 17.55 5.76
C GLU A 221 21.32 18.58 6.05
N HIS A 222 21.68 19.69 6.71
CA HIS A 222 20.77 20.82 6.87
C HIS A 222 21.47 22.17 6.97
N LEU A 223 20.68 23.22 6.78
CA LEU A 223 21.01 24.59 7.12
C LEU A 223 20.30 24.97 8.43
N ASN A 224 21.06 25.35 9.45
CA ASN A 224 20.51 25.80 10.74
C ASN A 224 20.15 27.30 10.73
N LEU A 225 19.62 27.82 11.85
CA LEU A 225 19.24 29.24 11.97
C LEU A 225 20.41 30.22 11.78
N ASP A 226 21.63 29.80 12.12
CA ASP A 226 22.88 30.56 12.01
C ASP A 226 23.54 30.51 10.62
N ASP A 227 22.83 29.98 9.62
CA ASP A 227 23.33 29.79 8.24
C ASP A 227 24.53 28.83 8.13
N GLU A 228 24.70 27.94 9.10
CA GLU A 228 25.71 26.89 9.06
C GLU A 228 25.16 25.62 8.41
N ILE A 229 25.98 25.01 7.55
CA ILE A 229 25.69 23.70 6.96
C ILE A 229 26.19 22.63 7.92
N ARG A 230 25.31 21.70 8.29
CA ARG A 230 25.63 20.51 9.07
C ARG A 230 25.40 19.28 8.22
N ALA A 231 26.28 18.30 8.35
CA ALA A 231 26.18 17.03 7.64
C ALA A 231 26.50 15.88 8.58
N GLY A 232 25.77 14.78 8.48
CA GLY A 232 25.90 13.64 9.37
C GLY A 232 25.51 12.33 8.71
N LYS A 233 25.70 11.25 9.47
CA LYS A 233 25.18 9.92 9.15
C LYS A 233 24.43 9.36 10.36
N CYS A 234 23.44 8.54 10.10
CA CYS A 234 22.60 7.96 11.12
C CYS A 234 22.30 6.50 10.78
N HIS A 235 22.27 5.67 11.82
CA HIS A 235 21.68 4.36 11.80
C HIS A 235 20.46 4.36 12.73
N SER A 236 19.31 3.94 12.23
CA SER A 236 18.01 4.11 12.90
C SER A 236 17.23 2.79 12.91
N VAL A 237 16.88 2.35 14.12
CA VAL A 237 16.28 1.03 14.38
C VAL A 237 14.81 1.19 14.78
N PRO A 238 13.86 0.54 14.09
CA PRO A 238 12.44 0.70 14.39
C PRO A 238 11.93 -0.21 15.51
N THR A 239 10.99 0.33 16.27
CA THR A 239 10.11 -0.40 17.18
C THR A 239 8.65 -0.02 16.89
N ILE A 240 7.81 -1.00 16.62
CA ILE A 240 6.36 -0.79 16.49
C ILE A 240 5.75 -0.85 17.89
N LYS A 241 5.09 0.23 18.32
CA LYS A 241 4.43 0.33 19.63
C LYS A 241 3.05 -0.34 19.58
N ASP A 242 2.46 -0.62 20.75
CA ASP A 242 1.15 -1.28 20.87
C ASP A 242 0.01 -0.55 20.15
N ASN A 243 0.15 0.77 19.95
CA ASN A 243 -0.81 1.60 19.21
C ASN A 243 -0.59 1.60 17.68
N GLY A 244 0.34 0.78 17.18
CA GLY A 244 0.68 0.67 15.75
C GLY A 244 1.62 1.76 15.22
N LYS A 245 1.99 2.76 16.03
CA LYS A 245 2.94 3.82 15.65
C LYS A 245 4.38 3.31 15.69
N ILE A 246 5.22 3.89 14.83
CA ILE A 246 6.64 3.60 14.79
C ILE A 246 7.43 4.55 15.69
N GLU A 247 8.32 3.99 16.49
CA GLU A 247 9.37 4.68 17.23
C GLU A 247 10.71 4.27 16.62
N LEU A 248 11.58 5.24 16.32
CA LEU A 248 12.88 5.02 15.72
C LEU A 248 13.97 5.41 16.73
N HIS A 249 14.85 4.47 17.05
CA HIS A 249 16.00 4.70 17.89
C HIS A 249 17.24 4.93 17.03
N GLU A 250 17.82 6.11 17.15
CA GLU A 250 18.82 6.63 16.23
C GLU A 250 20.18 6.72 16.91
N LYS A 251 21.21 6.33 16.17
CA LYS A 251 22.62 6.56 16.50
C LYS A 251 23.24 7.37 15.38
N TRP A 252 23.55 8.63 15.67
CA TRP A 252 24.04 9.56 14.67
C TRP A 252 25.49 9.99 14.94
N GLN A 253 26.13 10.47 13.89
CA GLN A 253 27.46 11.06 13.93
C GLN A 253 27.52 12.27 12.98
N TRP A 254 27.98 13.41 13.48
CA TRP A 254 28.35 14.53 12.64
C TRP A 254 29.58 14.19 11.79
N LEU A 255 29.55 14.58 10.51
CA LEU A 255 30.64 14.42 9.55
C LEU A 255 31.42 15.73 9.35
N ASN A 256 30.90 16.85 9.86
CA ASN A 256 31.57 18.13 9.91
C ASN A 256 31.48 18.74 11.32
N GLY A 257 32.24 19.82 11.56
CA GLY A 257 32.35 20.43 12.89
C GLY A 257 33.15 19.55 13.86
N ASP A 258 32.60 19.32 15.06
CA ASP A 258 33.26 18.55 16.13
C ASP A 258 33.27 17.03 15.89
N CYS A 259 32.55 16.56 14.86
CA CYS A 259 32.38 15.14 14.51
C CYS A 259 31.82 14.30 15.67
N SER A 260 31.08 14.93 16.59
CA SER A 260 30.51 14.25 17.74
C SER A 260 29.42 13.25 17.34
N LYS A 261 29.05 12.42 18.31
CA LYS A 261 28.07 11.34 18.16
C LYS A 261 27.01 11.49 19.23
N GLY A 262 25.81 11.04 18.93
CA GLY A 262 24.70 11.06 19.86
C GLY A 262 23.68 9.98 19.55
N GLU A 263 22.66 9.97 20.40
CA GLU A 263 21.49 9.11 20.24
C GLU A 263 20.24 9.97 20.27
N SER A 264 19.26 9.62 19.46
CA SER A 264 17.95 10.29 19.42
C SER A 264 16.84 9.27 19.30
N VAL A 265 15.62 9.70 19.62
CA VAL A 265 14.40 8.94 19.38
C VAL A 265 13.43 9.85 18.65
N VAL A 266 12.94 9.40 17.49
CA VAL A 266 11.85 10.05 16.76
C VAL A 266 10.62 9.14 16.73
N VAL A 267 9.43 9.75 16.77
CA VAL A 267 8.15 9.01 16.83
C VAL A 267 7.21 9.45 15.72
N GLU A 268 6.42 8.50 15.20
CA GLU A 268 5.42 8.75 14.18
C GLU A 268 4.28 9.65 14.70
N LEU A 269 3.97 10.70 13.93
CA LEU A 269 2.86 11.63 14.20
C LEU A 269 1.47 10.99 14.07
#